data_AF-A0A3D5V0B1-F1
#
_entry.id   AF-A0A3D5V0B1-F1
#
_cell.length_a   1.000
_cell.length_b   1.000
_cell.length_c   1.000
_cell.angle_alpha   90.00
_cell.angle_beta   90.00
_cell.angle_gamma   90.00
#
_symmetry.space_group_name_H-M   'P 1'
#
loop_
_entity.id
_entity.type
_entity.pdbx_description
1 polymer ?
#
loop_
_entity_poly.entity_id
_entity_poly.type
_entity_poly.pdbx_seq_one_letter_code
_entity_poly.pdbx_strand_id
1 'polypeptide(L)' 'MKLDSSVSAVVTGGASGLGKATVTMLRGLGVKVAIF' A
#
# COMPACT_ATOMS: atom_id res chain seq x y z
N MET A 1 12.95 2.18 -8.97
CA MET A 1 12.64 2.89 -7.70
C MET A 1 12.71 1.88 -6.57
N LYS A 2 13.26 2.26 -5.41
CA LYS A 2 13.24 1.43 -4.20
C LYS A 2 12.00 1.80 -3.37
N LEU A 3 11.25 0.80 -2.91
CA LEU A 3 10.10 0.97 -2.01
C LEU A 3 10.52 0.50 -0.62
N ASP A 4 10.35 1.37 0.37
CA ASP A 4 10.63 1.10 1.79
C ASP A 4 9.82 2.06 2.68
N SER A 5 10.12 2.09 3.98
CA SER A 5 9.42 2.90 4.98
C SER A 5 9.56 4.42 4.83
N SER A 6 10.42 4.89 3.92
CA SER A 6 10.49 6.31 3.55
C SER A 6 9.35 6.73 2.61
N VAL A 7 8.69 5.78 1.94
CA VAL A 7 7.62 6.03 0.98
C VAL A 7 6.25 5.92 1.64
N SER A 8 5.34 6.83 1.28
CA SER A 8 3.92 6.77 1.66
C SER A 8 3.05 6.64 0.42
N ALA A 9 1.96 5.89 0.52
CA ALA A 9 1.01 5.66 -0.57
C ALA A 9 -0.43 5.81 -0.07
N VAL A 10 -1.29 6.34 -0.95
CA VAL A 10 -2.74 6.38 -0.75
C VAL A 10 -3.37 5.40 -1.73
N VAL A 11 -4.17 4.46 -1.23
CA VAL A 11 -4.85 3.46 -2.06
C VAL A 11 -6.36 3.55 -1.82
N THR A 12 -7.08 4.05 -2.83
CA THR A 12 -8.55 4.06 -2.83
C THR A 12 -9.10 2.67 -3.16
N GLY A 13 -10.22 2.29 -2.53
CA GLY A 13 -10.73 0.92 -2.58
C GLY A 13 -9.80 -0.09 -1.88
N GLY A 14 -8.88 0.37 -1.04
CA GLY A 14 -7.81 -0.45 -0.45
C GLY A 14 -8.28 -1.57 0.49
N ALA A 15 -9.55 -1.57 0.88
CA ALA A 15 -10.12 -2.57 1.79
C ALA A 15 -10.56 -3.88 1.10
N SER A 16 -10.70 -3.89 -0.23
CA SER A 16 -11.28 -5.05 -0.96
C SER A 16 -10.57 -5.36 -2.28
N GLY A 17 -10.81 -6.56 -2.80
CA GLY A 17 -10.37 -7.01 -4.12
C GLY A 17 -8.90 -6.70 -4.44
N LEU A 18 -8.69 -6.06 -5.60
CA LEU A 18 -7.36 -5.65 -6.06
C LEU A 18 -6.73 -4.58 -5.15
N GLY A 19 -7.52 -3.67 -4.58
CA GLY A 19 -7.02 -2.65 -3.66
C GLY A 19 -6.37 -3.28 -2.43
N LYS A 20 -7.01 -4.29 -1.83
CA LYS A 20 -6.46 -5.04 -0.69
C LYS A 20 -5.17 -5.77 -1.06
N ALA A 21 -5.11 -6.38 -2.24
CA ALA A 21 -3.90 -7.05 -2.72
C ALA A 21 -2.73 -6.05 -2.87
N THR A 22 -2.99 -4.89 -3.47
CA THR A 22 -2.01 -3.80 -3.61
C THR A 22 -1.52 -3.28 -2.26
N VAL A 23 -2.43 -3.02 -1.31
CA VAL A 23 -2.07 -2.57 0.05
C VAL A 23 -1.19 -3.60 0.75
N THR A 24 -1.53 -4.89 0.63
CA THR A 24 -0.77 -5.99 1.25
C THR A 24 0.65 -6.05 0.70
N MET A 25 0.81 -5.97 -0.62
CA MET A 25 2.12 -5.93 -1.27
C MET A 25 2.94 -4.71 -0.78
N LEU A 26 2.37 -3.51 -0.81
CA LEU A 26 3.06 -2.28 -0.43
C LEU A 26 3.49 -2.32 1.04
N ARG A 27 2.62 -2.78 1.94
CA ARG A 27 2.94 -2.94 3.37
C ARG A 27 4.04 -3.99 3.57
N GLY A 28 4.05 -5.07 2.78
CA GLY A 28 5.11 -6.09 2.80
C GLY A 28 6.49 -5.54 2.40
N LEU A 29 6.52 -4.48 1.58
CA LEU A 29 7.74 -3.74 1.23
C LEU A 29 8.10 -2.64 2.25
N GLY A 30 7.34 -2.51 3.34
CA GLY A 30 7.58 -1.51 4.38
C GLY A 30 6.94 -0.14 4.12
N VAL A 31 6.18 0.03 3.03
CA VAL A 31 5.54 1.30 2.69
C VAL A 31 4.47 1.68 3.72
N LYS A 32 4.34 2.98 3.99
CA LYS A 32 3.25 3.54 4.81
C LYS A 32 2.02 3.74 3.94
N VAL A 33 0.93 3.03 4.24
CA VAL A 33 -0.26 3.03 3.38
C VAL A 33 -1.46 3.57 4.13
N ALA A 34 -2.11 4.57 3.55
CA ALA A 34 -3.45 5.01 3.93
C ALA A 34 -4.46 4.46 2.91
N ILE A 35 -5.61 3.98 3.38
CA ILE A 35 -6.68 3.45 2.52
C ILE A 35 -7.95 4.28 2.68
N PHE A 36 -8.70 4.43 1.58
CA PHE A 36 -10.00 5.10 1.52
C PHE A 36 -11.01 4.25 0.76
#